data_AF-A0A7X9PIV1-F1
#
_entry.id   AF-A0A7X9PIV1-F1
#
_cell.length_a   1.000
_cell.length_b   1.000
_cell.length_c   1.000
_cell.angle_alpha   90.00
_cell.angle_beta   90.00
_cell.angle_gamma   90.00
#
_symmetry.space_group_name_H-M   'P 1'
#
loop_
_entity.id
_entity.type
_entity.pdbx_description
1 polymer ?
#
loop_
_entity_poly.entity_id
_entity_poly.type
_entity_poly.pdbx_seq_one_letter_code
_entity_poly.pdbx_strand_id
1 'polypeptide(L)'
;SFFYLFFALILFISSYLSKQSAISFALVLPIVFYFKYLAHYNRKELMTAAILKNKLFLRIIISLVTLWIATYIMYKLPNWLFPPDDLELYSFENPLRYNHAWSAHFSIASLTMIYYLRLLLFPHPLLFYYGLYTLPEVSMSDAIVWISVVVHILILVFCILKWKKNKYLLFGYLFYLAAIFPFSNYMIEINGIVADRFLHGPSLGFAIFMVSAIFYFFKIPQNEEKLKLIHKNAKYLFFVILFLYAVKTISRNSD
;
A
#
# COMPACT_ATOMS: atom_id res chain seq x y z
N SER A 1 -12.81 -19.14 15.92
CA SER A 1 -12.48 -19.33 17.35
C SER A 1 -11.85 -18.04 17.84
N PHE A 2 -12.29 -17.49 18.98
CA PHE A 2 -11.67 -16.31 19.61
C PHE A 2 -10.17 -16.53 19.89
N PHE A 3 -9.76 -17.78 20.05
CA PHE A 3 -8.37 -18.22 20.09
C PHE A 3 -7.53 -17.63 18.94
N TYR A 4 -7.97 -17.77 17.68
CA TYR A 4 -7.21 -17.25 16.54
C TYR A 4 -7.12 -15.73 16.51
N LEU A 5 -8.14 -15.03 17.02
CA LEU A 5 -8.12 -13.57 17.13
C LEU A 5 -7.06 -13.11 18.14
N PHE A 6 -6.94 -13.83 19.26
CA PHE A 6 -5.91 -13.57 20.26
C PHE A 6 -4.50 -13.75 19.70
N PHE A 7 -4.23 -14.84 18.98
CA PHE A 7 -2.93 -15.02 18.31
C PHE A 7 -2.68 -13.97 17.23
N ALA A 8 -3.69 -13.62 16.44
CA ALA A 8 -3.58 -12.55 15.44
C ALA A 8 -3.20 -11.20 16.08
N LEU A 9 -3.77 -10.90 17.26
CA LEU A 9 -3.42 -9.69 18.01
C LEU A 9 -1.97 -9.71 18.49
N ILE A 10 -1.49 -10.82 19.07
CA ILE A 10 -0.09 -10.96 19.50
C ILE A 10 0.86 -10.75 18.31
N LEU A 11 0.57 -11.39 17.18
CA LEU A 11 1.38 -11.26 15.96
C LEU A 11 1.36 -9.84 15.41
N PHE A 12 0.21 -9.17 15.44
CA PHE A 12 0.09 -7.78 15.00
C PHE A 12 0.91 -6.83 15.89
N ILE A 13 0.80 -6.97 17.22
CA ILE A 13 1.59 -6.18 18.17
C ILE A 13 3.08 -6.43 17.95
N SER A 14 3.49 -7.69 17.82
CA SER A 14 4.89 -8.06 17.57
C SER A 14 5.42 -7.47 16.26
N SER A 15 4.58 -7.47 15.21
CA SER A 15 4.89 -6.85 13.92
C SER A 15 5.06 -5.32 14.06
N TYR A 16 4.17 -4.66 14.79
CA TYR A 16 4.24 -3.21 15.03
C TYR A 16 5.48 -2.82 15.83
N LEU A 17 5.81 -3.57 16.88
CA LEU A 17 7.03 -3.39 17.67
C LEU A 17 8.29 -3.62 16.84
N SER A 18 8.24 -4.54 15.87
CA SER A 18 9.36 -4.78 14.96
C SER A 18 9.53 -3.65 13.95
N LYS A 19 8.42 -3.16 13.37
CA LYS A 19 8.40 -2.05 12.41
C LYS A 19 7.08 -1.28 12.48
N GLN A 20 7.17 0.04 12.64
CA GLN A 20 6.01 0.95 12.59
C GLN A 20 5.24 0.86 11.26
N SER A 21 5.86 0.38 10.19
CA SER A 21 5.19 0.16 8.90
C SER A 21 4.04 -0.86 8.95
N ALA A 22 3.90 -1.60 10.05
CA ALA A 22 2.75 -2.48 10.29
C ALA A 22 1.42 -1.71 10.35
N ILE A 23 1.43 -0.39 10.59
CA ILE A 23 0.23 0.46 10.59
C ILE A 23 -0.61 0.31 9.31
N SER A 24 0.04 0.04 8.17
CA SER A 24 -0.62 -0.19 6.89
C SER A 24 -1.58 -1.38 6.92
N PHE A 25 -1.33 -2.40 7.74
CA PHE A 25 -2.24 -3.56 7.86
C PHE A 25 -3.60 -3.18 8.44
N ALA A 26 -3.69 -2.10 9.22
CA ALA A 26 -4.96 -1.57 9.71
C ALA A 26 -5.89 -1.13 8.57
N LEU A 27 -5.33 -0.68 7.45
CA LEU A 27 -6.06 -0.24 6.26
C LEU A 27 -6.24 -1.37 5.24
N VAL A 28 -5.25 -2.26 5.13
CA VAL A 28 -5.27 -3.38 4.17
C VAL A 28 -6.25 -4.48 4.58
N LEU A 29 -6.32 -4.86 5.87
CA LEU A 29 -7.17 -5.97 6.32
C LEU A 29 -8.69 -5.76 6.08
N PRO A 30 -9.26 -4.55 6.24
CA PRO A 30 -10.62 -4.25 5.79
C PRO A 30 -10.87 -4.63 4.33
N ILE A 31 -9.91 -4.32 3.44
CA ILE A 31 -10.00 -4.65 2.01
C ILE A 31 -9.95 -6.16 1.82
N VAL A 32 -9.01 -6.86 2.48
CA VAL A 32 -8.92 -8.32 2.41
C VAL A 32 -10.24 -8.97 2.85
N PHE A 33 -10.83 -8.52 3.97
CA PHE A 33 -12.09 -9.06 4.46
C PHE A 33 -13.26 -8.74 3.53
N TYR A 34 -13.33 -7.54 2.97
CA TYR A 34 -14.36 -7.19 1.98
C TYR A 34 -14.31 -8.14 0.79
N PHE A 35 -13.15 -8.34 0.18
CA PHE A 35 -13.03 -9.18 -1.03
C PHE A 35 -13.23 -10.66 -0.76
N LYS A 36 -12.76 -11.13 0.40
CA LYS A 36 -12.85 -12.54 0.77
C LYS A 36 -14.27 -12.94 1.17
N TYR A 37 -14.96 -12.10 1.94
CA TYR A 37 -16.22 -12.47 2.59
C TYR A 37 -17.44 -11.68 2.11
N LEU A 38 -17.28 -10.43 1.67
CA LEU A 38 -18.41 -9.53 1.40
C LEU A 38 -18.65 -9.24 -0.09
N ALA A 39 -17.64 -9.38 -0.94
CA ALA A 39 -17.71 -9.04 -2.37
C ALA A 39 -18.73 -9.85 -3.18
N HIS A 40 -19.21 -10.97 -2.65
CA HIS A 40 -20.21 -11.83 -3.30
C HIS A 40 -21.65 -11.42 -2.99
N TYR A 41 -21.87 -10.59 -1.96
CA TYR A 41 -23.20 -10.13 -1.56
C TYR A 41 -23.65 -8.93 -2.40
N ASN A 42 -24.95 -8.84 -2.68
CA ASN A 42 -25.52 -7.68 -3.35
C ASN A 42 -25.54 -6.44 -2.44
N ARG A 43 -25.54 -5.24 -3.03
CA ARG A 43 -25.60 -3.97 -2.26
C ARG A 43 -26.81 -3.91 -1.31
N LYS A 44 -27.97 -4.38 -1.77
CA LYS A 44 -29.19 -4.41 -0.95
C LYS A 44 -29.04 -5.36 0.24
N GLU A 45 -28.44 -6.53 0.03
CA GLU A 45 -28.19 -7.51 1.09
C GLU A 45 -27.26 -6.93 2.15
N LEU A 46 -26.14 -6.29 1.74
CA LEU A 46 -25.18 -5.59 2.62
C LEU A 46 -25.82 -4.56 3.55
N MET A 47 -26.90 -3.92 3.11
CA MET A 47 -27.61 -2.89 3.88
C MET A 47 -28.73 -3.45 4.78
N THR A 48 -29.06 -4.74 4.70
CA THR A 48 -30.10 -5.32 5.56
C THR A 48 -29.58 -5.64 6.96
N ALA A 49 -30.40 -5.37 7.98
CA ALA A 49 -30.11 -5.75 9.37
C ALA A 49 -29.94 -7.28 9.57
N ALA A 50 -30.37 -8.09 8.59
CA ALA A 50 -30.14 -9.54 8.58
C ALA A 50 -28.65 -9.89 8.49
N ILE A 51 -27.82 -9.10 7.79
CA ILE A 51 -26.38 -9.34 7.69
C ILE A 51 -25.67 -9.04 9.02
N LEU A 52 -26.16 -8.06 9.78
CA LEU A 52 -25.65 -7.80 11.14
C LEU A 52 -25.89 -8.99 12.08
N LYS A 53 -26.93 -9.80 11.85
CA LYS A 53 -27.19 -11.03 12.61
C LYS A 53 -26.32 -12.21 12.18
N ASN A 54 -25.58 -12.09 11.07
CA ASN A 54 -24.69 -13.15 10.60
C ASN A 54 -23.46 -13.24 11.52
N LYS A 55 -23.24 -14.42 12.11
CA LYS A 55 -22.08 -14.72 12.98
C LYS A 55 -20.74 -14.41 12.29
N LEU A 56 -20.64 -14.56 10.96
CA LEU A 56 -19.43 -14.23 10.22
C LEU A 56 -19.19 -12.71 10.19
N PHE A 57 -20.24 -11.93 9.94
CA PHE A 57 -20.15 -10.47 9.86
C PHE A 57 -19.74 -9.86 11.21
N LEU A 58 -20.36 -10.33 12.30
CA LEU A 58 -19.97 -9.95 13.67
C LEU A 58 -18.50 -10.26 13.95
N ARG A 59 -17.99 -11.42 13.51
CA ARG A 59 -16.56 -11.77 13.67
C ARG A 59 -15.64 -10.84 12.90
N ILE A 60 -16.03 -10.45 11.67
CA ILE A 60 -15.26 -9.48 10.87
C ILE A 60 -15.20 -8.14 11.59
N ILE A 61 -16.35 -7.63 12.06
CA ILE A 61 -16.41 -6.36 12.80
C ILE A 61 -15.54 -6.43 14.06
N ILE A 62 -15.72 -7.46 14.89
CA ILE A 62 -14.92 -7.63 16.12
C ILE A 62 -13.43 -7.64 15.78
N SER A 63 -13.03 -8.37 14.74
CA SER A 63 -11.62 -8.45 14.33
C SER A 63 -11.06 -7.09 13.88
N LEU A 64 -11.83 -6.32 13.10
CA LEU A 64 -11.43 -4.99 12.63
C LEU A 64 -11.37 -3.97 13.77
N VAL A 65 -12.36 -3.98 14.66
CA VAL A 65 -12.38 -3.11 15.84
C VAL A 65 -11.18 -3.41 16.74
N THR A 66 -10.91 -4.68 17.04
CA THR A 66 -9.74 -5.08 17.82
C THR A 66 -8.44 -4.63 17.15
N LEU A 67 -8.31 -4.82 15.83
CA LEU A 67 -7.15 -4.37 15.05
C LEU A 67 -6.95 -2.86 15.13
N TRP A 68 -8.01 -2.07 14.93
CA TRP A 68 -7.92 -0.60 14.95
C TRP A 68 -7.64 -0.06 16.34
N ILE A 69 -8.25 -0.61 17.39
CA ILE A 69 -7.92 -0.28 18.77
C ILE A 69 -6.45 -0.58 19.05
N ALA A 70 -5.97 -1.77 18.68
CA ALA A 70 -4.57 -2.14 18.85
C ALA A 70 -3.63 -1.19 18.07
N THR A 71 -3.98 -0.84 16.84
CA THR A 71 -3.22 0.11 16.01
C THR A 71 -3.15 1.48 16.68
N TYR A 72 -4.28 2.00 17.17
CA TYR A 72 -4.35 3.28 17.86
C TYR A 72 -3.51 3.31 19.13
N ILE A 73 -3.61 2.26 19.96
CA ILE A 73 -2.81 2.11 21.18
C ILE A 73 -1.33 2.09 20.80
N MET A 74 -0.91 1.25 19.84
CA MET A 74 0.49 1.15 19.43
C MET A 74 1.02 2.46 18.84
N TYR A 75 0.20 3.22 18.11
CA TYR A 75 0.57 4.53 17.58
C TYR A 75 0.77 5.58 18.69
N LYS A 76 -0.04 5.55 19.75
CA LYS A 76 0.04 6.50 20.87
C LYS A 76 1.00 6.08 21.98
N LEU A 77 1.31 4.79 22.08
CA LEU A 77 2.13 4.21 23.13
C LEU A 77 3.49 4.92 23.31
N PRO A 78 4.26 5.26 22.25
CA PRO A 78 5.51 5.98 22.41
C PRO A 78 5.33 7.33 23.11
N ASN A 79 4.32 8.10 22.70
CA ASN A 79 4.04 9.43 23.27
C ASN A 79 3.55 9.37 24.72
N TRP A 80 3.06 8.21 25.17
CA TRP A 80 2.63 8.01 26.56
C TRP A 80 3.78 7.56 27.47
N LEU A 81 4.77 6.86 26.91
CA LEU A 81 5.87 6.26 27.68
C LEU A 81 7.13 7.12 27.68
N PHE A 82 7.37 7.85 26.59
CA PHE A 82 8.58 8.62 26.38
C PHE A 82 8.26 10.11 26.33
N PRO A 83 9.19 10.97 26.81
CA PRO A 83 9.09 12.39 26.55
C PRO A 83 9.06 12.63 25.02
N PRO A 84 8.44 13.74 24.56
CA PRO A 84 8.43 14.08 23.14
C PRO A 84 9.88 14.12 22.62
N ASP A 85 10.10 13.52 21.44
CA ASP A 85 11.41 13.48 20.81
C ASP A 85 11.91 14.91 20.51
N ASP A 86 13.06 15.29 21.07
CA ASP A 86 13.83 16.48 20.68
C ASP A 86 14.61 16.24 19.38
N LEU A 87 14.06 15.46 18.45
CA LEU A 87 14.70 15.22 17.16
C LEU A 87 14.46 16.46 16.27
N GLU A 88 15.48 17.30 16.12
CA GLU A 88 15.50 18.39 15.15
C GLU A 88 15.44 17.81 13.73
N LEU A 89 14.23 17.52 13.25
CA LEU A 89 13.97 17.15 11.86
C LEU A 89 14.22 18.38 10.99
N TYR A 90 15.38 18.40 10.35
CA TYR A 90 15.76 19.51 9.49
C TYR A 90 14.83 19.64 8.29
N SER A 91 14.61 20.87 7.85
CA SER A 91 13.72 21.19 6.74
C SER A 91 14.09 20.45 5.45
N PHE A 92 15.38 20.13 5.25
CA PHE A 92 15.87 19.38 4.10
C PHE A 92 15.37 17.93 4.02
N GLU A 93 14.96 17.32 5.14
CA GLU A 93 14.45 15.96 5.19
C GLU A 93 12.99 15.88 4.73
N ASN A 94 12.15 16.77 5.25
CA ASN A 94 10.77 16.92 4.81
C ASN A 94 10.29 18.38 5.02
N PRO A 95 10.03 19.14 3.95
CA PRO A 95 9.61 20.53 4.06
C PRO A 95 8.23 20.71 4.71
N LEU A 96 7.40 19.65 4.77
CA LEU A 96 6.09 19.69 5.44
C LEU A 96 6.20 19.90 6.95
N ARG A 97 7.37 19.62 7.54
CA ARG A 97 7.61 19.78 8.97
C ARG A 97 7.48 21.23 9.44
N TYR A 98 7.75 22.19 8.55
CA TYR A 98 7.66 23.63 8.83
C TYR A 98 6.54 24.32 8.06
N ASN A 99 5.97 23.65 7.06
CA ASN A 99 4.90 24.18 6.23
C ASN A 99 3.68 23.26 6.27
N HIS A 100 2.80 23.51 7.23
CA HIS A 100 1.56 22.76 7.43
C HIS A 100 0.41 23.23 6.52
N ALA A 101 0.68 24.03 5.50
CA ALA A 101 -0.35 24.45 4.55
C ALA A 101 -0.89 23.23 3.81
N TRP A 102 -2.22 23.09 3.75
CA TRP A 102 -2.87 21.98 3.06
C TRP A 102 -2.42 21.84 1.59
N SER A 103 -2.18 22.97 0.91
CA SER A 103 -1.68 22.99 -0.47
C SER A 103 -0.28 22.37 -0.59
N ALA A 104 0.61 22.62 0.38
CA ALA A 104 1.95 22.03 0.42
C ALA A 104 1.85 20.51 0.65
N HIS A 105 1.06 20.08 1.65
CA HIS A 105 0.80 18.66 1.92
C HIS A 105 0.26 17.94 0.69
N PHE A 106 -0.77 18.51 0.05
CA PHE A 106 -1.37 17.92 -1.14
C PHE A 106 -0.38 17.78 -2.29
N SER A 107 0.45 18.81 -2.52
CA SER A 107 1.43 18.83 -3.62
C SER A 107 2.51 17.77 -3.41
N ILE A 108 3.10 17.74 -2.22
CA ILE A 108 4.17 16.78 -1.87
C ILE A 108 3.62 15.36 -1.82
N ALA A 109 2.43 15.15 -1.26
CA ALA A 109 1.81 13.83 -1.23
C ALA A 109 1.47 13.31 -2.63
N SER A 110 1.00 14.19 -3.52
CA SER A 110 0.76 13.83 -4.92
C SER A 110 2.06 13.47 -5.64
N LEU A 111 3.13 14.26 -5.46
CA LEU A 111 4.46 13.94 -5.99
C LEU A 111 4.97 12.60 -5.47
N THR A 112 4.82 12.37 -4.16
CA THR A 112 5.18 11.12 -3.46
C THR A 112 4.50 9.93 -4.11
N MET A 113 3.18 10.01 -4.37
CA MET A 113 2.41 8.93 -4.97
C MET A 113 2.85 8.58 -6.39
N ILE A 114 3.10 9.57 -7.26
CA ILE A 114 3.58 9.28 -8.62
C ILE A 114 5.02 8.75 -8.60
N TYR A 115 5.84 9.21 -7.66
CA TYR A 115 7.19 8.69 -7.49
C TYR A 115 7.20 7.23 -7.04
N TYR A 116 6.33 6.85 -6.09
CA TYR A 116 6.14 5.46 -5.70
C TYR A 116 5.66 4.59 -6.86
N LEU A 117 4.71 5.09 -7.66
CA LEU A 117 4.25 4.38 -8.86
C LEU A 117 5.38 4.20 -9.88
N ARG A 118 6.21 5.24 -10.09
CA ARG A 118 7.42 5.16 -10.92
C ARG A 118 8.37 4.09 -10.40
N LEU A 119 8.69 4.07 -9.11
CA LEU A 119 9.59 3.07 -8.52
C LEU A 119 9.08 1.64 -8.68
N LEU A 120 7.76 1.43 -8.58
CA LEU A 120 7.15 0.12 -8.78
C LEU A 120 7.23 -0.38 -10.23
N LEU A 121 7.24 0.53 -11.21
CA LEU A 121 7.37 0.20 -12.63
C LEU A 121 8.84 0.14 -13.08
N PHE A 122 9.64 1.08 -12.60
CA PHE A 122 11.04 1.30 -12.96
C PHE A 122 11.83 1.64 -11.68
N PRO A 123 12.33 0.63 -10.94
CA PRO A 123 13.04 0.80 -9.67
C PRO A 123 14.47 1.31 -9.89
N HIS A 124 14.59 2.55 -10.34
CA HIS A 124 15.86 3.25 -10.53
C HIS A 124 15.70 4.79 -10.57
N PRO A 125 16.59 5.54 -9.87
CA PRO A 125 17.55 5.07 -8.86
C PRO A 125 16.82 4.55 -7.61
N LEU A 126 17.51 3.74 -6.80
CA LEU A 126 16.99 3.22 -5.53
C LEU A 126 17.82 3.85 -4.40
N LEU A 127 17.21 4.64 -3.53
CA LEU A 127 17.85 5.36 -2.44
C LEU A 127 17.19 5.01 -1.10
N PHE A 128 17.96 5.13 -0.01
CA PHE A 128 17.41 4.88 1.32
C PHE A 128 16.33 5.89 1.69
N TYR A 129 16.58 7.18 1.42
CA TYR A 129 15.61 8.26 1.49
C TYR A 129 15.75 9.20 0.31
N TYR A 130 14.62 9.78 -0.09
CA TYR A 130 14.56 10.86 -1.07
C TYR A 130 14.04 12.09 -0.34
N GLY A 131 14.92 13.07 -0.12
CA GLY A 131 14.61 14.37 0.47
C GLY A 131 14.64 15.50 -0.58
N LEU A 132 14.78 16.74 -0.11
CA LEU A 132 14.74 17.96 -0.95
C LEU A 132 15.78 18.01 -2.07
N TYR A 133 16.96 17.39 -1.88
CA TYR A 133 17.99 17.37 -2.94
C TYR A 133 17.73 16.33 -4.03
N THR A 134 16.72 15.48 -3.86
CA THR A 134 16.39 14.39 -4.80
C THR A 134 15.03 14.58 -5.47
N LEU A 135 14.12 15.30 -4.82
CA LEU A 135 12.79 15.58 -5.32
C LEU A 135 12.62 17.08 -5.46
N PRO A 136 12.04 17.56 -6.59
CA PRO A 136 11.79 18.98 -6.76
C PRO A 136 10.80 19.48 -5.71
N GLU A 137 10.98 20.72 -5.28
CA GLU A 137 9.92 21.46 -4.59
C GLU A 137 8.75 21.64 -5.56
N VAL A 138 7.54 21.33 -5.08
CA VAL A 138 6.33 21.36 -5.89
C VAL A 138 5.20 22.07 -5.16
N SER A 139 4.33 22.69 -5.95
CA SER A 139 3.14 23.40 -5.57
C SER A 139 1.94 22.91 -6.38
N MET A 140 0.75 23.38 -6.03
CA MET A 140 -0.47 23.04 -6.79
C MET A 140 -0.49 23.62 -8.21
N SER A 141 0.42 24.55 -8.53
CA SER A 141 0.57 25.10 -9.87
C SER A 141 1.35 24.15 -10.79
N ASP A 142 2.05 23.18 -10.23
CA ASP A 142 2.89 22.27 -11.01
C ASP A 142 2.07 21.13 -11.63
N ALA A 143 2.29 20.90 -12.92
CA ALA A 143 1.56 19.88 -13.67
C ALA A 143 1.73 18.47 -13.09
N ILE A 144 2.90 18.16 -12.51
CA ILE A 144 3.21 16.83 -11.96
C ILE A 144 2.25 16.43 -10.81
N VAL A 145 1.78 17.39 -10.02
CA VAL A 145 0.81 17.16 -8.93
C VAL A 145 -0.50 16.65 -9.51
N TRP A 146 -1.02 17.33 -10.54
CA TRP A 146 -2.27 16.93 -11.19
C TRP A 146 -2.14 15.68 -12.04
N ILE A 147 -0.99 15.48 -12.71
CA ILE A 147 -0.69 14.24 -13.43
C ILE A 147 -0.76 13.05 -12.47
N SER A 148 -0.16 13.17 -11.28
CA SER A 148 -0.24 12.11 -10.26
C SER A 148 -1.67 11.76 -9.90
N VAL A 149 -2.48 12.77 -9.59
CA VAL A 149 -3.89 12.61 -9.21
C VAL A 149 -4.69 11.96 -10.34
N VAL A 150 -4.56 12.48 -11.57
CA VAL A 150 -5.27 11.97 -12.75
C VAL A 150 -4.88 10.52 -13.03
N VAL A 151 -3.59 10.18 -13.00
CA VAL A 151 -3.12 8.79 -13.21
C VAL A 151 -3.74 7.85 -12.18
N HIS A 152 -3.70 8.20 -10.89
CA HIS A 152 -4.25 7.34 -9.84
C HIS A 152 -5.78 7.19 -9.94
N ILE A 153 -6.50 8.25 -10.32
CA ILE A 153 -7.94 8.22 -10.57
C ILE A 153 -8.26 7.35 -11.78
N LEU A 154 -7.54 7.50 -12.90
CA LEU A 154 -7.77 6.71 -14.10
C LEU A 154 -7.58 5.22 -13.84
N ILE A 155 -6.53 4.83 -13.10
CA ILE A 155 -6.30 3.43 -12.72
C ILE A 155 -7.44 2.94 -11.81
N LEU A 156 -7.87 3.76 -10.83
CA LEU A 156 -8.96 3.40 -9.94
C LEU A 156 -10.27 3.18 -10.70
N VAL A 157 -10.64 4.13 -11.55
CA VAL A 157 -11.85 4.07 -12.39
C VAL A 157 -11.79 2.85 -13.30
N PHE A 158 -10.66 2.59 -13.95
CA PHE A 158 -10.46 1.38 -14.74
C PHE A 158 -10.71 0.11 -13.92
N CYS A 159 -10.13 0.01 -12.72
CA CYS A 159 -10.32 -1.14 -11.84
C CYS A 159 -11.79 -1.32 -11.42
N ILE A 160 -12.50 -0.23 -11.10
CA ILE A 160 -13.92 -0.26 -10.74
C ILE A 160 -14.77 -0.73 -11.94
N LEU A 161 -14.53 -0.18 -13.12
CA LEU A 161 -15.27 -0.54 -14.34
C LEU A 161 -15.04 -2.01 -14.74
N LYS A 162 -13.85 -2.56 -14.48
CA LYS A 162 -13.51 -3.95 -14.82
C LYS A 162 -13.68 -4.94 -13.69
N TRP A 163 -14.08 -4.50 -12.50
CA TRP A 163 -14.30 -5.34 -11.31
C TRP A 163 -15.07 -6.64 -11.60
N LYS A 164 -16.21 -6.53 -12.29
CA LYS A 164 -17.08 -7.69 -12.56
C LYS A 164 -16.41 -8.73 -13.44
N LYS A 165 -15.44 -8.33 -14.25
CA LYS A 165 -14.66 -9.22 -15.12
C LYS A 165 -13.45 -9.79 -14.39
N ASN A 166 -12.80 -8.99 -13.55
CA ASN A 166 -11.63 -9.39 -12.80
C ASN A 166 -11.56 -8.61 -11.48
N LYS A 167 -12.04 -9.22 -10.40
CA LYS A 167 -12.03 -8.62 -9.05
C LYS A 167 -10.61 -8.35 -8.54
N TYR A 168 -9.63 -9.13 -8.99
CA TYR A 168 -8.24 -9.01 -8.52
C TYR A 168 -7.57 -7.71 -8.98
N LEU A 169 -8.05 -7.06 -10.05
CA LEU A 169 -7.60 -5.72 -10.47
C LEU A 169 -7.83 -4.69 -9.35
N LEU A 170 -9.09 -4.53 -8.94
CA LEU A 170 -9.43 -3.58 -7.90
C LEU A 170 -8.89 -4.02 -6.54
N PHE A 171 -8.82 -5.33 -6.28
CA PHE A 171 -8.21 -5.86 -5.05
C PHE A 171 -6.77 -5.39 -4.91
N GLY A 172 -5.93 -5.69 -5.91
CA GLY A 172 -4.51 -5.35 -5.88
C GLY A 172 -4.29 -3.85 -5.80
N TYR A 173 -5.06 -3.07 -6.56
CA TYR A 173 -4.90 -1.62 -6.57
C TYR A 173 -5.37 -0.96 -5.27
N LEU A 174 -6.50 -1.37 -4.69
CA LEU A 174 -6.93 -0.89 -3.38
C LEU A 174 -5.96 -1.33 -2.27
N PHE A 175 -5.42 -2.56 -2.36
CA PHE A 175 -4.38 -3.01 -1.44
C PHE A 175 -3.16 -2.10 -1.52
N TYR A 176 -2.66 -1.81 -2.74
CA TYR A 176 -1.54 -0.88 -2.95
C TYR A 176 -1.83 0.47 -2.30
N LEU A 177 -2.97 1.09 -2.63
CA LEU A 177 -3.36 2.39 -2.09
C LEU A 177 -3.43 2.38 -0.56
N ALA A 178 -4.14 1.43 0.03
CA ALA A 178 -4.26 1.33 1.48
C ALA A 178 -2.93 1.07 2.18
N ALA A 179 -2.05 0.27 1.56
CA ALA A 179 -0.77 -0.04 2.14
C ALA A 179 0.19 1.17 2.11
N ILE A 180 0.19 1.95 1.01
CA ILE A 180 1.10 3.09 0.84
C ILE A 180 0.57 4.36 1.51
N PHE A 181 -0.75 4.46 1.73
CA PHE A 181 -1.40 5.67 2.24
C PHE A 181 -0.76 6.26 3.52
N PRO A 182 -0.39 5.46 4.55
CA PRO A 182 0.28 6.00 5.74
C PRO A 182 1.65 6.64 5.45
N PHE A 183 2.31 6.26 4.34
CA PHE A 183 3.65 6.73 3.94
C PHE A 183 3.61 7.70 2.76
N SER A 184 2.42 8.18 2.40
CA SER A 184 2.22 9.05 1.24
C SER A 184 2.36 10.54 1.55
N ASN A 185 2.61 10.92 2.81
CA ASN A 185 2.53 12.30 3.33
C ASN A 185 1.11 12.91 3.34
N TYR A 186 0.05 12.19 2.93
CA TYR A 186 -1.34 12.69 3.05
C TYR A 186 -1.85 12.72 4.49
N MET A 187 -1.47 11.75 5.34
CA MET A 187 -1.93 11.67 6.73
C MET A 187 -0.84 12.01 7.74
N ILE A 188 0.35 11.44 7.53
CA ILE A 188 1.46 11.50 8.47
C ILE A 188 2.68 11.94 7.67
N GLU A 189 3.33 13.01 8.13
CA GLU A 189 4.63 13.41 7.65
C GLU A 189 5.63 12.32 8.02
N ILE A 190 6.32 11.78 7.02
CA ILE A 190 7.37 10.78 7.23
C ILE A 190 8.74 11.43 7.18
N ASN A 191 9.72 10.83 7.87
CA ASN A 191 11.11 11.23 7.75
C ASN A 191 11.60 10.89 6.34
N GLY A 192 12.03 11.91 5.60
CA GLY A 192 12.19 11.83 4.14
C GLY A 192 10.84 11.93 3.40
N ILE A 193 10.83 12.52 2.22
CA ILE A 193 9.60 12.66 1.41
C ILE A 193 9.17 11.30 0.84
N VAL A 194 10.13 10.48 0.41
CA VAL A 194 9.92 9.10 -0.09
C VAL A 194 11.00 8.19 0.53
N ALA A 195 10.69 6.90 0.72
CA ALA A 195 11.70 5.89 1.01
C ALA A 195 11.36 4.54 0.37
N ASP A 196 12.37 3.84 -0.17
CA ASP A 196 12.18 2.54 -0.85
C ASP A 196 11.52 1.49 0.06
N ARG A 197 11.87 1.50 1.36
CA ARG A 197 11.34 0.54 2.34
C ARG A 197 9.83 0.61 2.56
N PHE A 198 9.21 1.75 2.26
CA PHE A 198 7.76 1.92 2.38
C PHE A 198 7.00 1.18 1.27
N LEU A 199 7.67 0.80 0.17
CA LEU A 199 7.09 0.01 -0.91
C LEU A 199 7.03 -1.50 -0.63
N HIS A 200 7.66 -2.01 0.43
CA HIS A 200 7.68 -3.48 0.66
C HIS A 200 6.28 -4.09 0.74
N GLY A 201 5.40 -3.55 1.59
CA GLY A 201 4.00 -3.99 1.67
C GLY A 201 3.18 -3.63 0.42
N PRO A 202 3.16 -2.36 -0.02
CA PRO A 202 2.41 -1.91 -1.18
C PRO A 202 2.74 -2.63 -2.49
N SER A 203 3.99 -3.06 -2.68
CA SER A 203 4.44 -3.78 -3.87
C SER A 203 3.69 -5.11 -4.06
N LEU A 204 3.25 -5.76 -2.98
CA LEU A 204 2.43 -6.97 -3.07
C LEU A 204 1.08 -6.68 -3.72
N GLY A 205 0.39 -5.62 -3.28
CA GLY A 205 -0.87 -5.18 -3.87
C GLY A 205 -0.69 -4.80 -5.34
N PHE A 206 0.38 -4.04 -5.62
CA PHE A 206 0.71 -3.63 -6.99
C PHE A 206 1.02 -4.82 -7.89
N ALA A 207 1.76 -5.83 -7.41
CA ALA A 207 2.04 -7.06 -8.16
C ALA A 207 0.77 -7.83 -8.50
N ILE A 208 -0.17 -7.94 -7.54
CA ILE A 208 -1.48 -8.56 -7.77
C ILE A 208 -2.25 -7.78 -8.85
N PHE A 209 -2.25 -6.45 -8.78
CA PHE A 209 -2.85 -5.60 -9.81
C PHE A 209 -2.22 -5.83 -11.19
N MET A 210 -0.89 -5.80 -11.29
CA MET A 210 -0.17 -5.97 -12.55
C MET A 210 -0.40 -7.33 -13.19
N VAL A 211 -0.31 -8.42 -12.41
CA VAL A 211 -0.60 -9.78 -12.91
C VAL A 211 -2.05 -9.86 -13.40
N SER A 212 -2.98 -9.28 -12.64
CA SER A 212 -4.39 -9.24 -13.02
C SER A 212 -4.64 -8.43 -14.29
N ALA A 213 -3.92 -7.32 -14.47
CA ALA A 213 -3.98 -6.49 -15.67
C ALA A 213 -3.45 -7.23 -16.89
N ILE A 214 -2.29 -7.88 -16.77
CA ILE A 214 -1.71 -8.71 -17.83
C ILE A 214 -2.73 -9.79 -18.25
N PHE A 215 -3.27 -10.54 -17.28
CA PHE A 215 -4.21 -11.61 -17.60
C PHE A 215 -5.48 -11.08 -18.27
N TYR A 216 -5.95 -9.91 -17.84
CA TYR A 216 -7.10 -9.23 -18.44
C TYR A 216 -6.84 -8.80 -19.90
N PHE A 217 -5.73 -8.11 -20.16
CA PHE A 217 -5.41 -7.59 -21.50
C PHE A 217 -5.05 -8.69 -22.50
N PHE A 218 -4.32 -9.73 -22.06
CA PHE A 218 -3.95 -10.87 -22.89
C PHE A 218 -5.03 -11.97 -22.93
N LYS A 219 -6.18 -11.76 -22.30
CA LYS A 219 -7.31 -12.71 -22.23
C LYS A 219 -6.88 -14.10 -21.72
N ILE A 220 -5.94 -14.14 -20.77
CA ILE A 220 -5.45 -15.38 -20.17
C ILE A 220 -6.49 -15.87 -19.15
N PRO A 221 -6.98 -17.12 -19.27
CA PRO A 221 -7.96 -17.65 -18.33
C PRO A 221 -7.35 -17.79 -16.93
N GLN A 222 -8.02 -17.22 -15.91
CA GLN A 222 -7.64 -17.31 -14.50
C GLN A 222 -8.06 -18.64 -13.85
N ASN A 223 -7.86 -19.76 -14.54
CA ASN A 223 -8.24 -21.09 -14.02
C ASN A 223 -7.02 -21.79 -13.41
N GLU A 224 -7.13 -22.25 -12.16
CA GLU A 224 -6.00 -22.81 -11.37
C GLU A 224 -5.30 -23.97 -12.07
N GLU A 225 -6.04 -24.79 -12.84
CA GLU A 225 -5.48 -25.93 -13.57
C GLU A 225 -4.58 -25.55 -14.75
N LYS A 226 -4.77 -24.36 -15.35
CA LYS A 226 -3.96 -23.89 -16.49
C LYS A 226 -2.79 -22.99 -16.07
N LEU A 227 -2.73 -22.54 -14.82
CA LEU A 227 -1.59 -21.82 -14.25
C LEU A 227 -0.34 -22.69 -14.10
N LYS A 228 -0.48 -24.03 -14.11
CA LYS A 228 0.65 -24.97 -14.19
C LYS A 228 1.43 -24.85 -15.50
N LEU A 229 0.88 -24.18 -16.51
CA LEU A 229 1.51 -23.89 -17.80
C LEU A 229 1.96 -22.43 -17.90
N ILE A 230 2.70 -21.92 -16.90
CA ILE A 230 3.48 -20.69 -17.14
C ILE A 230 4.35 -20.97 -18.37
N HIS A 231 4.06 -20.27 -19.47
CA HIS A 231 4.78 -20.43 -20.74
C HIS A 231 6.28 -20.40 -20.48
N LYS A 232 7.02 -21.35 -21.07
CA LYS A 232 8.48 -21.50 -20.90
C LYS A 232 9.21 -20.15 -21.02
N ASN A 233 8.76 -19.30 -21.94
CA ASN A 233 9.28 -17.96 -22.19
C ASN A 233 9.08 -16.98 -21.01
N ALA A 234 7.94 -17.05 -20.31
CA ALA A 234 7.70 -16.22 -19.13
C ALA A 234 8.58 -16.64 -17.95
N LYS A 235 8.89 -17.95 -17.81
CA LYS A 235 9.86 -18.43 -16.82
C LYS A 235 11.26 -17.91 -17.13
N TYR A 236 11.71 -18.00 -18.38
CA TYR A 236 13.01 -17.46 -18.78
C TYR A 236 13.11 -15.95 -18.56
N LEU A 237 12.09 -15.20 -18.93
CA LEU A 237 12.03 -13.75 -18.69
C LEU A 237 12.13 -13.44 -17.19
N PHE A 238 11.41 -14.18 -16.34
CA PHE A 238 11.50 -14.02 -14.88
C PHE A 238 12.93 -14.25 -14.37
N PHE A 239 13.60 -15.34 -14.81
CA PHE A 239 14.98 -15.61 -14.39
C PHE A 239 15.98 -14.58 -14.92
N VAL A 240 15.80 -14.07 -16.14
CA VAL A 240 16.63 -12.97 -16.68
C VAL A 240 16.46 -11.71 -15.85
N ILE A 241 15.23 -11.33 -15.53
CA ILE A 241 14.94 -10.17 -14.67
C ILE A 241 15.59 -10.35 -13.29
N LEU A 242 15.42 -11.54 -12.69
CA LEU A 242 15.96 -11.86 -11.37
C LEU A 242 17.51 -11.81 -11.38
N PHE A 243 18.13 -12.34 -12.44
CA PHE A 243 19.58 -12.26 -12.63
C PHE A 243 20.07 -10.82 -12.75
N LEU A 244 19.44 -9.99 -13.59
CA LEU A 244 19.80 -8.57 -13.74
C LEU A 244 19.69 -7.79 -12.42
N TYR A 245 18.63 -8.03 -11.63
CA TYR A 245 18.49 -7.41 -10.32
C TYR A 245 19.45 -7.96 -9.27
N ALA A 246 19.82 -9.24 -9.33
CA ALA A 246 20.86 -9.81 -8.48
C ALA A 246 22.21 -9.15 -8.76
N VAL A 247 22.60 -9.02 -10.04
CA VAL A 247 23.82 -8.32 -10.46
C VAL A 247 23.82 -6.86 -9.99
N LYS A 248 22.71 -6.14 -10.18
CA LYS A 248 22.56 -4.75 -9.71
C LYS A 248 22.71 -4.64 -8.19
N THR A 249 22.15 -5.60 -7.44
CA THR A 249 22.25 -5.65 -5.97
C THR A 249 23.70 -5.88 -5.54
N ILE A 250 24.41 -6.83 -6.15
CA ILE A 250 25.82 -7.10 -5.84
C ILE A 250 26.69 -5.91 -6.19
N SER A 251 26.53 -5.33 -7.39
CA SER A 251 27.31 -4.18 -7.85
C SER A 251 27.12 -2.94 -7.00
N ARG A 252 25.97 -2.77 -6.33
CA ARG A 252 25.74 -1.65 -5.40
C ARG A 252 26.31 -1.87 -4.02
N ASN A 253 26.60 -3.11 -3.66
CA ASN A 253 27.11 -3.48 -2.34
C ASN A 253 28.63 -3.69 -2.35
N SER A 254 29.26 -3.51 -3.52
CA SER A 254 30.71 -3.51 -3.71
C SER A 254 31.34 -2.11 -3.63
N ASP A 255 30.51 -1.08 -3.48
CA ASP A 255 30.92 0.29 -3.11
C ASP A 255 30.80 0.46 -1.58
#